data_AF-A0A2L2YN23-F1
#
_entry.id   AF-A0A2L2YN23-F1
#
_cell.length_a   1.000
_cell.length_b   1.000
_cell.length_c   1.000
_cell.angle_alpha   90.00
_cell.angle_beta   90.00
_cell.angle_gamma   90.00
#
_symmetry.space_group_name_H-M   'P 1'
#
loop_
_entity.id
_entity.type
_entity.pdbx_description
1 polymer ?
#
loop_
_entity_poly.entity_id
_entity_poly.type
_entity_poly.pdbx_seq_one_letter_code
_entity_poly.pdbx_strand_id
1 'polypeptide(L)' 'GLIGNFIPDCDEKGHYKQVQCNEATGFCWCVDKKGHKTAESVLQGQPNCTKS' A
#
# COMPACT_ATOMS: atom_id res chain seq x y z
N GLY A 1 10.18 16.03 7.68
CA GLY A 1 9.17 15.12 7.11
C GLY A 1 7.89 15.30 7.87
N LEU A 2 6.78 15.58 7.19
CA LEU A 2 5.49 15.84 7.83
C LEU A 2 4.95 14.52 8.40
N ILE A 3 5.02 14.39 9.72
CA ILE A 3 4.38 13.33 10.49
C ILE A 3 2.87 13.41 10.21
N GLY A 4 2.34 12.45 9.44
CA GLY A 4 0.92 12.37 9.10
C GLY A 4 0.58 12.28 7.61
N ASN A 5 1.52 12.55 6.70
CA ASN A 5 1.29 12.34 5.26
C ASN A 5 1.77 10.94 4.85
N PHE A 6 0.81 10.05 4.60
CA PHE A 6 1.07 8.80 3.91
C PHE A 6 1.46 9.13 2.45
N ILE A 7 2.68 8.73 2.06
CA ILE A 7 3.15 8.86 0.68
C ILE A 7 2.90 7.52 0.01
N PRO A 8 2.04 7.46 -1.02
CA PRO A 8 1.80 6.22 -1.74
C PRO A 8 3.02 5.83 -2.57
N ASP A 9 3.22 4.52 -2.65
CA ASP A 9 4.29 3.90 -3.39
C ASP A 9 3.83 3.62 -4.82
N CYS A 10 4.52 4.16 -5.82
CA CYS A 10 4.13 4.06 -7.24
C CYS A 10 5.15 3.28 -8.06
N ASP A 11 4.69 2.60 -9.11
CA ASP A 11 5.55 1.98 -10.12
C ASP A 11 6.08 3.00 -11.13
N GLU A 12 7.02 2.59 -12.00
CA GLU A 12 7.63 3.45 -13.02
C GLU A 12 6.62 4.01 -14.05
N LYS A 13 5.42 3.43 -14.11
CA LYS A 13 4.33 3.88 -14.98
C LYS A 13 3.38 4.85 -14.27
N GLY A 14 3.63 5.17 -13.00
CA GLY A 14 2.80 6.04 -12.18
C GLY A 14 1.55 5.38 -11.59
N HIS A 15 1.43 4.05 -11.62
CA HIS A 15 0.36 3.33 -10.94
C HIS A 15 0.74 3.06 -9.49
N TYR A 16 -0.25 2.93 -8.62
CA TYR A 16 -0.02 2.48 -7.25
C TYR A 16 0.57 1.07 -7.27
N LYS A 17 1.68 0.87 -6.55
CA LYS A 17 2.20 -0.47 -6.26
C LYS A 17 1.14 -1.23 -5.49
N GLN A 18 1.07 -2.52 -5.74
CA GLN A 18 0.04 -3.36 -5.16
C GLN A 18 0.12 -3.42 -3.64
N VAL A 19 1.32 -3.33 -3.06
CA VAL A 19 1.53 -3.20 -1.62
C VAL A 19 1.78 -1.72 -1.32
N GLN A 20 1.07 -1.20 -0.33
CA GLN A 20 1.27 0.13 0.22
C GLN A 20 1.63 0.02 1.68
N CYS A 21 2.75 0.60 2.09
CA CYS A 21 3.22 0.59 3.47
C CYS A 21 3.23 2.01 4.03
N ASN A 22 2.57 2.19 5.17
CA ASN A 22 2.66 3.42 5.94
C ASN A 22 3.79 3.30 6.95
N GLU A 23 4.96 3.81 6.59
CA GLU A 23 6.15 3.83 7.46
C GLU A 23 5.92 4.55 8.80
N ALA A 24 4.96 5.49 8.87
CA ALA A 24 4.65 6.20 10.11
C ALA A 24 3.90 5.31 11.13
N THR A 25 3.16 4.30 10.66
CA THR A 25 2.35 3.42 11.51
C THR A 25 2.81 1.96 11.46
N GLY A 26 3.70 1.60 10.53
CA GLY A 26 4.16 0.23 10.28
C GLY A 26 3.11 -0.69 9.65
N PHE A 27 1.99 -0.13 9.17
CA PHE A 27 0.92 -0.91 8.54
C PHE A 27 1.10 -0.97 7.03
N CYS A 28 0.96 -2.16 6.46
CA CYS A 28 0.89 -2.34 5.03
C CYS A 28 -0.47 -2.93 4.61
N TRP A 29 -0.91 -2.59 3.42
CA TRP A 29 -2.16 -3.09 2.84
C TRP A 29 -2.04 -3.26 1.33
N CYS A 30 -2.88 -4.13 0.74
CA CYS A 30 -2.95 -4.26 -0.71
C CYS A 30 -3.89 -3.21 -1.31
N VAL A 31 -3.52 -2.70 -2.49
CA VAL A 31 -4.35 -1.82 -3.31
C VAL A 31 -4.40 -2.28 -4.75
N ASP A 32 -5.44 -1.85 -5.47
CA ASP A 32 -5.50 -1.95 -6.93
C ASP A 32 -4.59 -0.87 -7.60
N LYS A 33 -4.48 -0.90 -8.93
CA LYS A 33 -3.69 0.09 -9.69
C LYS A 33 -4.18 1.54 -9.53
N LYS A 34 -5.41 1.73 -9.03
CA LYS A 34 -6.02 3.03 -8.77
C LYS A 34 -5.83 3.49 -7.31
N GLY A 35 -5.25 2.65 -6.45
CA GLY A 35 -5.01 2.93 -5.04
C GLY A 35 -6.15 2.53 -4.10
N HIS A 36 -7.16 1.78 -4.57
CA HIS A 36 -8.23 1.30 -3.70
C HIS A 36 -7.77 0.09 -2.90
N LYS A 37 -7.98 0.14 -1.58
CA LYS A 37 -7.69 -0.97 -0.68
C LYS A 37 -8.51 -2.20 -1.07
N THR A 38 -7.87 -3.35 -1.20
CA THR A 38 -8.58 -4.63 -1.35
C THR A 38 -8.84 -5.23 0.05
N ALA A 39 -10.03 -5.80 0.25
CA ALA A 39 -10.53 -6.22 1.57
C ALA A 39 -9.69 -7.32 2.25
N GLU A 40 -8.79 -7.95 1.51
CA GLU A 40 -8.02 -9.15 1.89
C GLU A 40 -6.82 -8.86 2.82
N SER A 41 -6.44 -7.60 3.07
CA SER A 41 -5.08 -7.33 3.58
C SER A 41 -4.94 -6.10 4.47
N VAL A 42 -5.24 -6.29 5.76
CA VAL A 42 -4.72 -5.46 6.84
C VAL A 42 -3.81 -6.36 7.69
N LEU A 43 -2.54 -6.46 7.32
CA LEU A 43 -1.54 -7.24 8.05
C LEU A 43 -0.45 -6.32 8.58
N GLN A 44 -0.03 -6.56 9.83
CA GLN A 44 1.18 -5.99 10.38
C GLN A 44 2.37 -6.75 9.74
N GLY A 45 3.05 -6.15 8.76
CA GLY A 45 4.08 -6.81 7.95
C GLY A 45 3.81 -6.76 6.45
N GLN A 46 4.40 -7.67 5.66
CA GLN A 46 4.27 -7.68 4.20
C GLN A 46 3.02 -8.47 3.77
N PRO A 47 1.95 -7.83 3.28
CA PRO A 47 0.73 -8.54 2.89
C PRO A 47 1.01 -9.36 1.63
N ASN A 48 0.50 -10.60 1.61
CA ASN A 48 0.55 -11.41 0.40
C ASN A 48 -0.52 -10.94 -0.57
N CYS A 49 -0.15 -9.98 -1.42
CA CYS A 49 -1.01 -9.48 -2.47
C CYS A 49 -0.95 -10.40 -3.71
N THR A 50 -1.29 -11.69 -3.56
CA THR A 50 -1.54 -12.57 -4.71
C THR A 50 -2.83 -12.11 -5.39
N LYS A 51 -2.66 -11.34 -6.48
CA LYS A 51 -3.75 -10.81 -7.31
C LYS A 51 -4.80 -11.87 -7.67
N SER A 52 -6.06 -11.45 -7.70
CA SER A 52 -6.81 -11.52 -8.97
C SER A 52 -6.82 -10.12 -9.59
#